data_AF-A0A6B9V479-F1
#
_entry.id   AF-A0A6B9V479-F1
#
_cell.length_a   1.000
_cell.length_b   1.000
_cell.length_c   1.000
_cell.angle_alpha   90.00
_cell.angle_beta   90.00
_cell.angle_gamma   90.00
#
_symmetry.space_group_name_H-M   'P 1'
#
loop_
_entity.id
_entity.type
_entity.pdbx_description
1 polymer ?
#
loop_
_entity_poly.entity_id
_entity_poly.type
_entity_poly.pdbx_seq_one_letter_code
_entity_poly.pdbx_strand_id
1 'polypeptide(L)'
;MTNKHKIRVRRKLQFDIVSVVTSSCEEKLKEALTGSIEKELFGEVIIDTWRSIRELLRNEVESTVFRLFTALTGLGIDGDTREKMIESVGDYAKGVVEEKVRGEAKSVLMRMKMCFERRFVNRLFIGKDDIPTAAKSARGYSLELLSILAAIRLNEDDIDDIKEILEAELFVSSSNSAANESSSVEFDPLHIAPDSWEQIPSCRTLIGPRSCKTVWDQFMQETEIIISKALEQVRSSKLSTIYKVVAVGSAATLCLTGGAAGVATAILGPEALLPMLAGMAALFV
;
A
#
# COMPACT_ATOMS: atom_id res chain seq x y z
N MET A 1 51.02 -15.93 33.70
CA MET A 1 49.98 -16.32 32.70
C MET A 1 50.65 -17.01 31.51
N THR A 2 50.24 -18.23 31.16
CA THR A 2 50.80 -18.99 30.04
C THR A 2 50.38 -18.38 28.68
N ASN A 3 51.23 -18.51 27.65
CA ASN A 3 50.97 -17.99 26.29
C ASN A 3 49.59 -18.46 25.74
N LYS A 4 49.24 -19.71 26.04
CA LYS A 4 47.93 -20.31 25.72
C LYS A 4 46.74 -19.53 26.30
N HIS A 5 46.86 -19.01 27.52
CA HIS A 5 45.79 -18.23 28.15
C HIS A 5 45.63 -16.85 27.49
N LYS A 6 46.72 -16.16 27.14
CA LYS A 6 46.67 -14.87 26.42
C LYS A 6 46.02 -15.00 25.04
N ILE A 7 46.36 -16.06 24.29
CA ILE A 7 45.76 -16.34 22.98
C ILE A 7 44.25 -16.59 23.11
N ARG A 8 43.83 -17.36 24.13
CA ARG A 8 42.42 -17.65 24.39
C ARG A 8 41.62 -16.38 24.70
N VAL A 9 42.16 -15.50 25.56
CA VAL A 9 41.53 -14.22 25.90
C VAL A 9 41.41 -13.31 24.67
N ARG A 10 42.46 -13.20 23.85
CA ARG A 10 42.44 -12.39 22.63
C ARG A 10 41.38 -12.86 21.63
N ARG A 11 41.28 -14.17 21.39
CA ARG A 11 40.26 -14.74 20.49
C ARG A 11 38.85 -14.49 21.02
N LYS A 12 38.64 -14.63 22.33
CA LYS A 12 37.33 -14.37 22.94
C LYS A 12 36.93 -12.90 22.77
N LEU A 13 37.85 -11.98 23.04
CA LEU A 13 37.61 -10.55 22.84
C LEU A 13 37.30 -10.21 21.37
N GLN A 14 38.03 -10.78 20.42
CA GLN A 14 37.75 -10.58 18.99
C GLN A 14 36.35 -11.08 18.60
N PHE A 15 35.97 -12.27 19.06
CA PHE A 15 34.64 -12.81 18.83
C PHE A 15 33.54 -11.91 19.40
N ASP A 16 33.73 -11.42 20.63
CA ASP A 16 32.75 -10.55 21.30
C ASP A 16 32.61 -9.20 20.57
N ILE A 17 33.71 -8.61 20.08
CA ILE A 17 33.69 -7.37 19.29
C ILE A 17 32.93 -7.59 17.97
N VAL A 18 33.25 -8.66 17.24
CA VAL A 18 32.57 -8.98 15.96
C VAL A 18 31.08 -9.15 16.19
N SER A 19 30.68 -9.90 17.22
CA SER A 19 29.27 -10.13 17.55
C SER A 19 28.54 -8.82 17.86
N VAL A 20 29.11 -7.95 18.71
CA VAL A 20 28.47 -6.68 19.10
C VAL A 20 28.32 -5.73 17.91
N VAL A 21 29.37 -5.59 17.09
CA VAL A 21 29.34 -4.70 15.92
C VAL A 21 28.35 -5.22 14.88
N THR A 22 28.29 -6.53 14.66
CA THR A 22 27.35 -7.18 13.73
C THR A 22 25.92 -6.93 14.16
N SER A 23 25.56 -7.25 15.41
CA SER A 23 24.20 -7.04 15.91
C SER A 23 23.76 -5.57 15.88
N SER A 24 24.65 -4.62 16.22
CA SER A 24 24.32 -3.19 16.12
C SER A 24 24.10 -2.72 14.68
N CYS A 25 24.79 -3.32 13.71
CA CYS A 25 24.60 -3.01 12.30
C CYS A 25 23.30 -3.64 11.77
N GLU A 26 23.01 -4.88 12.14
CA GLU A 26 21.76 -5.60 11.81
C GLU A 26 20.52 -4.90 12.37
N GLU A 27 20.59 -4.34 13.58
CA GLU A 27 19.47 -3.58 14.17
C GLU A 27 19.17 -2.31 13.35
N LYS A 28 20.21 -1.54 13.00
CA LYS A 28 20.07 -0.34 12.16
C LYS A 28 19.60 -0.67 10.75
N LEU A 29 20.08 -1.78 10.18
CA LEU A 29 19.61 -2.29 8.91
C LEU A 29 18.12 -2.63 8.98
N LYS A 30 17.68 -3.32 10.03
CA LYS A 30 16.27 -3.64 10.24
C LYS A 30 15.39 -2.39 10.33
N GLU A 31 15.81 -1.40 11.09
CA GLU A 31 15.10 -0.11 11.22
C GLU A 31 14.99 0.61 9.87
N ALA A 32 16.11 0.76 9.15
CA ALA A 32 16.16 1.43 7.85
C ALA A 32 15.28 0.74 6.80
N LEU A 33 15.37 -0.59 6.70
CA LEU A 33 14.56 -1.38 5.77
C LEU A 33 13.07 -1.27 6.12
N THR A 34 12.70 -1.47 7.38
CA THR A 34 11.29 -1.47 7.82
C THR A 34 10.63 -0.13 7.52
N GLY A 35 11.29 0.97 7.84
CA GLY A 35 10.77 2.32 7.60
C GLY A 35 10.69 2.67 6.11
N SER A 36 11.62 2.19 5.30
CA SER A 36 11.63 2.47 3.87
C SER A 36 10.64 1.62 3.09
N ILE A 37 10.49 0.33 3.42
CA ILE A 37 9.47 -0.56 2.84
C ILE A 37 8.07 0.00 3.07
N GLU A 38 7.80 0.55 4.26
CA GLU A 38 6.51 1.17 4.55
C GLU A 38 6.23 2.39 3.65
N LYS A 39 7.26 3.17 3.34
CA LYS A 39 7.15 4.29 2.38
C LYS A 39 6.93 3.81 0.96
N GLU A 40 7.60 2.73 0.53
CA GLU A 40 7.42 2.16 -0.81
C GLU A 40 6.02 1.54 -1.01
N LEU A 41 5.46 0.90 0.03
CA LEU A 41 4.13 0.29 -0.02
C LEU A 41 3.00 1.33 0.05
N PHE A 42 3.18 2.42 0.80
CA PHE A 42 2.11 3.39 1.09
C PHE A 42 2.41 4.82 0.61
N GLY A 43 3.42 4.96 -0.26
CA GLY A 43 3.83 6.20 -0.89
C GLY A 43 2.77 6.74 -1.85
N GLU A 44 2.88 8.01 -2.24
CA GLU A 44 1.89 8.67 -3.10
C GLU A 44 1.82 8.05 -4.51
N VAL A 45 2.95 7.53 -4.99
CA VAL A 45 3.08 6.90 -6.30
C VAL A 45 3.51 5.45 -6.07
N ILE A 46 2.68 4.51 -6.51
CA ILE A 46 2.99 3.08 -6.53
C ILE A 46 3.43 2.77 -7.95
N ILE A 47 4.74 2.74 -8.19
CA ILE A 47 5.31 2.34 -9.47
C ILE A 47 6.43 1.36 -9.15
N ASP A 48 6.29 0.13 -9.65
CA ASP A 48 7.33 -0.89 -9.57
C ASP A 48 7.90 -1.13 -8.16
N THR A 49 7.02 -1.17 -7.14
CA THR A 49 7.37 -1.24 -5.72
C THR A 49 8.40 -2.31 -5.39
N TRP A 50 8.29 -3.50 -5.98
CA TRP A 50 9.25 -4.58 -5.76
C TRP A 50 10.64 -4.27 -6.33
N ARG A 51 10.73 -3.53 -7.45
CA ARG A 51 12.01 -3.03 -7.97
C ARG A 51 12.65 -2.05 -7.00
N SER A 52 11.87 -1.09 -6.48
CA SER A 52 12.35 -0.15 -5.46
C SER A 52 12.83 -0.87 -4.20
N ILE A 53 12.09 -1.89 -3.73
CA ILE A 53 12.49 -2.72 -2.58
C ILE A 53 13.80 -3.47 -2.86
N ARG A 54 14.02 -4.00 -4.07
CA ARG A 54 15.27 -4.67 -4.44
C ARG A 54 16.47 -3.71 -4.47
N GLU A 55 16.27 -2.51 -5.00
CA GLU A 55 17.29 -1.47 -4.99
C GLU A 55 17.62 -1.00 -3.58
N LEU A 56 16.61 -0.74 -2.76
CA LEU A 56 16.76 -0.44 -1.33
C LEU A 56 17.56 -1.53 -0.62
N LEU A 57 17.17 -2.79 -0.81
CA LEU A 57 17.82 -3.94 -0.18
C LEU A 57 19.31 -4.00 -0.54
N ARG A 58 19.66 -3.86 -1.83
CA ARG A 58 21.04 -3.85 -2.30
C ARG A 58 21.84 -2.72 -1.65
N ASN A 59 21.31 -1.50 -1.69
CA ASN A 59 22.00 -0.31 -1.17
C ASN A 59 22.24 -0.39 0.35
N GLU A 60 21.24 -0.85 1.10
CA GLU A 60 21.35 -0.99 2.56
C GLU A 60 22.28 -2.13 2.98
N VAL A 61 22.30 -3.25 2.24
CA VAL A 61 23.27 -4.35 2.45
C VAL A 61 24.69 -3.85 2.21
N GLU A 62 24.96 -3.19 1.08
CA GLU A 62 26.29 -2.66 0.76
C GLU A 62 26.76 -1.63 1.82
N SER A 63 25.88 -0.71 2.23
CA SER A 63 26.14 0.26 3.28
C SER A 63 26.48 -0.40 4.62
N THR A 64 25.71 -1.44 4.99
CA THR A 64 25.91 -2.19 6.24
C THR A 64 27.22 -2.98 6.22
N VAL A 65 27.53 -3.65 5.11
CA VAL A 65 28.80 -4.36 4.91
C VAL A 65 29.98 -3.41 4.96
N PHE A 66 29.88 -2.22 4.33
CA PHE A 66 30.93 -1.20 4.39
C PHE A 66 31.21 -0.76 5.84
N ARG A 67 30.16 -0.53 6.63
CA ARG A 67 30.27 -0.17 8.05
C ARG A 67 30.90 -1.29 8.87
N LEU A 68 30.46 -2.54 8.67
CA LEU A 68 31.01 -3.72 9.33
C LEU A 68 32.49 -3.88 9.02
N PHE A 69 32.85 -3.89 7.74
CA PHE A 69 34.23 -4.05 7.31
C PHE A 69 35.12 -2.94 7.88
N THR A 70 34.70 -1.68 7.79
CA THR A 70 35.45 -0.53 8.33
C THR A 70 35.70 -0.66 9.83
N ALA A 71 34.68 -1.04 10.60
CA ALA A 71 34.80 -1.25 12.04
C ALA A 71 35.72 -2.42 12.41
N LEU A 72 35.82 -3.42 11.54
CA LEU A 72 36.55 -4.65 11.81
C LEU A 72 37.94 -4.72 11.15
N THR A 73 38.32 -3.79 10.27
CA THR A 73 39.65 -3.71 9.62
C THR A 73 40.80 -3.81 10.63
N GLY A 74 40.65 -3.19 11.81
CA GLY A 74 41.65 -3.24 12.89
C GLY A 74 41.87 -4.63 13.51
N LEU A 75 41.03 -5.62 13.18
CA LEU A 75 41.12 -7.00 13.65
C LEU A 75 41.83 -7.93 12.65
N GLY A 76 42.25 -7.44 11.48
CA GLY A 76 42.95 -8.24 10.46
C GLY A 76 42.03 -9.11 9.62
N ILE A 77 40.83 -8.61 9.30
CA ILE A 77 39.85 -9.31 8.47
C ILE A 77 40.30 -9.32 7.00
N ASP A 78 40.27 -10.50 6.36
CA ASP A 78 40.64 -10.71 4.95
C ASP A 78 39.45 -10.53 3.98
N GLY A 79 39.72 -10.65 2.68
CA GLY A 79 38.71 -10.48 1.62
C GLY A 79 37.64 -11.59 1.57
N ASP A 80 37.98 -12.85 1.88
CA ASP A 80 37.03 -13.98 1.95
C ASP A 80 36.01 -13.77 3.07
N THR A 81 36.45 -13.15 4.16
CA THR A 81 35.55 -12.78 5.26
C THR A 81 34.54 -11.69 4.86
N ARG A 82 34.92 -10.77 3.95
CA ARG A 82 33.99 -9.74 3.44
C ARG A 82 32.88 -10.37 2.59
N GLU A 83 33.20 -11.34 1.74
CA GLU A 83 32.21 -12.04 0.91
C GLU A 83 31.18 -12.78 1.78
N LYS A 84 31.64 -13.49 2.81
CA LYS A 84 30.76 -14.12 3.81
C LYS A 84 29.89 -13.12 4.56
N MET A 85 30.39 -11.92 4.83
CA MET A 85 29.57 -10.84 5.43
C MET A 85 28.49 -10.33 4.48
N ILE A 86 28.76 -10.25 3.18
CA ILE A 86 27.76 -9.88 2.17
C ILE A 86 26.64 -10.91 2.16
N GLU A 87 26.98 -12.19 2.13
CA GLU A 87 26.00 -13.28 2.17
C GLU A 87 25.17 -13.23 3.46
N SER A 88 25.82 -13.17 4.63
CA SER A 88 25.10 -13.20 5.91
C SER A 88 24.21 -11.97 6.13
N VAL A 89 24.69 -10.77 5.80
CA VAL A 89 23.92 -9.53 5.90
C VAL A 89 22.80 -9.53 4.86
N GLY A 90 23.06 -10.03 3.66
CA GLY A 90 22.06 -10.19 2.61
C GLY A 90 20.92 -11.10 3.02
N ASP A 91 21.22 -12.26 3.61
CA ASP A 91 20.21 -13.21 4.09
C ASP A 91 19.40 -12.65 5.25
N TYR A 92 20.06 -11.99 6.22
CA TYR A 92 19.37 -11.29 7.30
C TYR A 92 18.44 -10.19 6.76
N ALA A 93 18.93 -9.37 5.82
CA ALA A 93 18.16 -8.28 5.22
C ALA A 93 16.93 -8.81 4.46
N LYS A 94 17.08 -9.88 3.67
CA LYS A 94 15.95 -10.56 3.02
C LYS A 94 14.93 -11.02 4.05
N GLY A 95 15.38 -11.68 5.13
CA GLY A 95 14.51 -12.11 6.22
C GLY A 95 13.71 -10.96 6.85
N VAL A 96 14.34 -9.79 7.04
CA VAL A 96 13.65 -8.58 7.51
C VAL A 96 12.57 -8.12 6.53
N VAL A 97 12.88 -8.09 5.22
CA VAL A 97 11.89 -7.69 4.20
C VAL A 97 10.71 -8.67 4.21
N GLU A 98 10.98 -9.97 4.20
CA GLU A 98 9.96 -11.02 4.24
C GLU A 98 9.09 -10.93 5.49
N GLU A 99 9.69 -10.70 6.67
CA GLU A 99 8.98 -10.49 7.93
C GLU A 99 8.02 -9.30 7.84
N LYS A 100 8.51 -8.15 7.35
CA LYS A 100 7.72 -6.91 7.24
C LYS A 100 6.56 -7.09 6.27
N VAL A 101 6.81 -7.53 5.03
CA VAL A 101 5.76 -7.67 4.01
C VAL A 101 4.71 -8.73 4.41
N ARG A 102 5.13 -9.80 5.09
CA ARG A 102 4.19 -10.81 5.61
C ARG A 102 3.33 -10.26 6.75
N GLY A 103 3.88 -9.37 7.58
CA GLY A 103 3.12 -8.59 8.56
C GLY A 103 2.06 -7.70 7.89
N GLU A 104 2.46 -6.96 6.85
CA GLU A 104 1.54 -6.09 6.09
C GLU A 104 0.44 -6.87 5.36
N ALA A 105 0.77 -8.03 4.79
CA ALA A 105 -0.19 -8.92 4.14
C ALA A 105 -1.26 -9.45 5.11
N LYS A 106 -0.89 -9.76 6.37
CA LYS A 106 -1.87 -10.17 7.41
C LYS A 106 -2.89 -9.07 7.73
N SER A 107 -2.55 -7.81 7.49
CA SER A 107 -3.41 -6.65 7.73
C SER A 107 -3.87 -5.98 6.43
N VAL A 108 -3.83 -6.70 5.31
CA VAL A 108 -4.04 -6.16 3.96
C VAL A 108 -5.37 -5.40 3.81
N LEU A 109 -6.47 -5.90 4.38
CA LEU A 109 -7.77 -5.24 4.32
C LEU A 109 -7.73 -3.84 4.94
N MET A 110 -7.16 -3.73 6.15
CA MET A 110 -6.98 -2.44 6.82
C MET A 110 -6.10 -1.50 6.00
N ARG A 111 -5.01 -2.03 5.43
CA ARG A 111 -4.09 -1.25 4.59
C ARG A 111 -4.75 -0.73 3.31
N MET A 112 -5.54 -1.57 2.63
CA MET A 112 -6.32 -1.21 1.46
C MET A 112 -7.33 -0.11 1.75
N LYS A 113 -8.01 -0.16 2.91
CA LYS A 113 -8.95 0.89 3.35
C LYS A 113 -8.26 2.22 3.60
N MET A 114 -7.16 2.22 4.36
CA MET A 114 -6.39 3.44 4.62
C MET A 114 -5.88 4.07 3.31
N CYS A 115 -5.44 3.23 2.36
CA CYS A 115 -5.03 3.70 1.03
C CYS A 115 -6.21 4.34 0.28
N PHE A 116 -7.34 3.63 0.23
CA PHE A 116 -8.57 4.11 -0.42
C PHE A 116 -8.99 5.47 0.13
N GLU A 117 -9.14 5.59 1.44
CA GLU A 117 -9.61 6.81 2.11
C GLU A 117 -8.69 8.00 1.81
N ARG A 118 -7.38 7.81 1.98
CA ARG A 118 -6.39 8.85 1.71
C ARG A 118 -6.50 9.38 0.28
N ARG A 119 -6.66 8.50 -0.71
CA ARG A 119 -6.73 8.89 -2.13
C ARG A 119 -8.08 9.42 -2.56
N PHE A 120 -9.15 8.80 -2.07
CA PHE A 120 -10.50 9.24 -2.32
C PHE A 120 -10.70 10.68 -1.84
N VAL A 121 -10.31 10.98 -0.60
CA VAL A 121 -10.42 12.33 -0.02
C VAL A 121 -9.52 13.33 -0.75
N ASN A 122 -8.27 12.97 -1.04
CA ASN A 122 -7.35 13.86 -1.75
C ASN A 122 -7.87 14.24 -3.15
N ARG A 123 -8.38 13.27 -3.93
CA ARG A 123 -8.95 13.54 -5.27
C ARG A 123 -10.18 14.44 -5.23
N LEU A 124 -11.05 14.25 -4.25
CA LEU A 124 -12.18 15.15 -4.02
C LEU A 124 -11.73 16.56 -3.62
N PHE A 125 -10.69 16.68 -2.78
CA PHE A 125 -10.15 17.96 -2.32
C PHE A 125 -9.49 18.79 -3.44
N ILE A 126 -8.75 18.14 -4.33
CA ILE A 126 -8.18 18.81 -5.51
C ILE A 126 -9.30 19.26 -6.47
N GLY A 127 -10.54 18.79 -6.29
CA GLY A 127 -11.66 19.06 -7.18
C GLY A 127 -11.46 18.43 -8.56
N LYS A 128 -10.58 17.42 -8.63
CA LYS A 128 -10.12 16.81 -9.89
C LYS A 128 -11.15 15.88 -10.48
N ASP A 129 -11.89 15.19 -9.62
CA ASP A 129 -12.75 14.06 -9.98
C ASP A 129 -14.11 14.18 -9.25
N ASP A 130 -15.18 13.65 -9.85
CA ASP A 130 -16.44 13.42 -9.13
C ASP A 130 -16.32 12.20 -8.19
N ILE A 131 -17.30 12.01 -7.30
CA ILE A 131 -17.28 10.90 -6.33
C ILE A 131 -17.08 9.53 -7.02
N PRO A 132 -17.84 9.17 -8.07
CA PRO A 132 -17.63 7.91 -8.77
C PRO A 132 -16.23 7.74 -9.37
N THR A 133 -15.68 8.78 -10.00
CA THR A 133 -14.34 8.74 -10.61
C THR A 133 -13.25 8.64 -9.54
N ALA A 134 -13.37 9.41 -8.46
CA ALA A 134 -12.45 9.35 -7.32
C ALA A 134 -12.47 7.97 -6.67
N ALA A 135 -13.66 7.38 -6.46
CA ALA A 135 -13.83 6.05 -5.90
C ALA A 135 -13.24 4.97 -6.80
N LYS A 136 -13.51 5.01 -8.11
CA LYS A 136 -12.94 4.07 -9.08
C LYS A 136 -11.42 4.12 -9.08
N SER A 137 -10.84 5.32 -9.09
CA SER A 137 -9.38 5.48 -9.04
C SER A 137 -8.80 4.95 -7.72
N ALA A 138 -9.40 5.30 -6.58
CA ALA A 138 -8.93 4.84 -5.28
C ALA A 138 -9.03 3.31 -5.12
N ARG A 139 -10.09 2.68 -5.65
CA ARG A 139 -10.22 1.22 -5.71
C ARG A 139 -9.11 0.58 -6.54
N GLY A 140 -8.76 1.18 -7.68
CA GLY A 140 -7.64 0.72 -8.52
C GLY A 140 -6.31 0.69 -7.76
N TYR A 141 -5.99 1.75 -7.03
CA TYR A 141 -4.78 1.78 -6.19
C TYR A 141 -4.81 0.73 -5.06
N SER A 142 -5.97 0.52 -4.43
CA SER A 142 -6.11 -0.51 -3.39
C SER A 142 -5.96 -1.93 -3.96
N LEU A 143 -6.40 -2.18 -5.20
CA LEU A 143 -6.18 -3.45 -5.89
C LEU A 143 -4.71 -3.68 -6.23
N GLU A 144 -4.02 -2.62 -6.68
CA GLU A 144 -2.58 -2.69 -6.92
C GLU A 144 -1.81 -3.03 -5.64
N LEU A 145 -2.19 -2.43 -4.50
CA LEU A 145 -1.63 -2.80 -3.20
C LEU A 145 -1.90 -4.27 -2.84
N LEU A 146 -3.10 -4.79 -3.11
CA LEU A 146 -3.43 -6.19 -2.91
C LEU A 146 -2.54 -7.11 -3.76
N SER A 147 -2.30 -6.77 -5.03
CA SER A 147 -1.39 -7.51 -5.91
C SER A 147 0.06 -7.50 -5.42
N ILE A 148 0.54 -6.35 -4.95
CA ILE A 148 1.87 -6.21 -4.35
C ILE A 148 2.00 -7.12 -3.13
N LEU A 149 0.98 -7.16 -2.26
CA LEU A 149 0.95 -7.95 -1.02
C LEU A 149 0.49 -9.40 -1.22
N ALA A 150 0.18 -9.83 -2.45
CA ALA A 150 -0.17 -11.22 -2.73
C ALA A 150 1.05 -12.15 -2.76
N ALA A 151 2.23 -11.62 -3.13
CA ALA A 151 3.44 -12.40 -3.24
C ALA A 151 4.74 -11.60 -3.14
N ILE A 152 5.81 -12.26 -2.70
CA ILE A 152 7.17 -11.71 -2.57
C ILE A 152 7.94 -11.83 -3.89
N ARG A 153 8.51 -10.71 -4.39
CA ARG A 153 9.25 -10.61 -5.66
C ARG A 153 10.64 -10.00 -5.48
N LEU A 154 11.51 -10.72 -4.77
CA LEU A 154 12.85 -10.23 -4.38
C LEU A 154 13.95 -10.54 -5.40
N ASN A 155 13.68 -11.35 -6.42
CA ASN A 155 14.62 -11.64 -7.50
C ASN A 155 14.23 -10.90 -8.78
N GLU A 156 15.19 -10.69 -9.67
CA GLU A 156 14.94 -10.00 -10.94
C GLU A 156 14.12 -10.84 -11.93
N ASP A 157 14.17 -12.16 -11.78
CA ASP A 157 13.44 -13.15 -12.57
C ASP A 157 12.06 -13.49 -11.99
N ASP A 158 11.66 -12.87 -10.87
CA ASP A 158 10.31 -13.00 -10.31
C ASP A 158 9.32 -12.23 -11.20
N ILE A 159 8.78 -12.92 -12.21
CA ILE A 159 7.76 -12.43 -13.15
C ILE A 159 6.47 -13.20 -12.85
N ASP A 160 5.37 -12.46 -12.72
CA ASP A 160 4.03 -13.03 -12.58
C ASP A 160 2.96 -12.18 -13.25
N ASP A 161 1.76 -12.76 -13.38
CA ASP A 161 0.55 -12.16 -13.92
C ASP A 161 -0.52 -11.87 -12.85
N ILE A 162 -0.12 -11.80 -11.56
CA ILE A 162 -1.08 -11.63 -10.44
C ILE A 162 -1.89 -10.35 -10.59
N LYS A 163 -1.23 -9.24 -10.95
CA LYS A 163 -1.92 -7.95 -11.08
C LYS A 163 -2.98 -8.03 -12.17
N GLU A 164 -2.61 -8.57 -13.31
CA GLU A 164 -3.45 -8.73 -14.50
C GLU A 164 -4.64 -9.66 -14.21
N ILE A 165 -4.40 -10.78 -13.53
CA ILE A 165 -5.46 -11.70 -13.09
C ILE A 165 -6.43 -11.00 -12.13
N LEU A 166 -5.91 -10.31 -11.10
CA LEU A 166 -6.77 -9.63 -10.12
C LEU A 166 -7.56 -8.49 -10.76
N GLU A 167 -6.97 -7.73 -11.70
CA GLU A 167 -7.66 -6.68 -12.45
C GLU A 167 -8.77 -7.25 -13.34
N ALA A 168 -8.48 -8.32 -14.09
CA ALA A 168 -9.46 -8.97 -14.96
C ALA A 168 -10.64 -9.55 -14.16
N GLU A 169 -10.38 -10.24 -13.06
CA GLU A 169 -11.39 -10.97 -12.31
C GLU A 169 -12.17 -10.11 -11.31
N LEU A 170 -11.51 -9.18 -10.62
CA LEU A 170 -12.09 -8.46 -9.49
C LEU A 170 -12.55 -7.03 -9.84
N PHE A 171 -11.85 -6.36 -10.76
CA PHE A 171 -12.13 -4.97 -11.09
C PHE A 171 -13.15 -4.82 -12.22
N VAL A 172 -13.06 -5.67 -13.26
CA VAL A 172 -13.98 -5.65 -14.41
C VAL A 172 -15.35 -6.22 -14.03
N SER A 173 -15.40 -7.34 -13.29
CA SER A 173 -16.64 -7.95 -12.80
C SER A 173 -17.47 -7.00 -11.93
N SER A 174 -16.80 -6.17 -11.12
CA SER A 174 -17.47 -5.15 -10.29
C SER A 174 -18.02 -3.97 -11.10
N SER A 175 -17.56 -3.74 -12.34
CA SER A 175 -18.06 -2.66 -13.19
C SER A 175 -19.31 -3.07 -13.99
N ASN A 176 -19.45 -4.37 -14.27
CA ASN A 176 -20.56 -4.92 -15.05
C ASN A 176 -21.80 -5.27 -14.21
N SER A 177 -21.64 -5.46 -12.89
CA SER A 177 -22.75 -5.73 -11.97
C SER A 177 -23.73 -4.56 -11.82
N ALA A 178 -23.37 -3.34 -12.22
CA ALA A 178 -24.26 -2.19 -12.23
C ALA A 178 -25.19 -2.14 -13.46
N ALA A 179 -24.99 -2.98 -14.48
CA ALA A 179 -25.71 -2.89 -15.75
C ALA A 179 -26.66 -4.07 -16.05
N ASN A 180 -26.53 -5.24 -15.43
CA ASN A 180 -27.35 -6.40 -15.80
C ASN A 180 -27.76 -7.27 -14.59
N GLU A 181 -28.92 -7.00 -14.02
CA GLU A 181 -29.72 -8.03 -13.33
C GLU A 181 -30.35 -8.96 -14.38
N SER A 182 -29.57 -9.85 -14.98
CA SER A 182 -30.15 -11.04 -15.61
C SER A 182 -29.16 -12.21 -15.63
N SER A 183 -29.50 -13.20 -14.82
CA SER A 183 -29.16 -14.63 -14.92
C SER A 183 -28.04 -15.02 -15.90
N SER A 184 -26.84 -15.19 -15.39
CA SER A 184 -26.03 -16.36 -15.73
C SER A 184 -25.21 -16.73 -14.50
N VAL A 185 -25.13 -18.04 -14.20
CA VAL A 185 -24.18 -18.56 -13.23
C VAL A 185 -22.80 -18.38 -13.85
N GLU A 186 -22.26 -17.17 -13.75
CA GLU A 186 -20.94 -16.84 -14.24
C GLU A 186 -19.94 -17.60 -13.35
N PHE A 187 -19.25 -18.56 -13.96
CA PHE A 187 -18.22 -19.34 -13.30
C PHE A 187 -17.14 -18.39 -12.81
N ASP A 188 -17.10 -18.12 -11.52
CA ASP A 188 -16.08 -17.33 -10.86
C ASP A 188 -14.73 -18.10 -10.85
N PRO A 189 -13.77 -17.73 -11.70
CA PRO A 189 -12.53 -18.49 -11.89
C PRO A 189 -11.67 -18.54 -10.62
N LEU A 190 -11.74 -17.50 -9.77
CA LEU A 190 -11.02 -17.44 -8.50
C LEU A 190 -11.67 -18.31 -7.40
N HIS A 191 -12.94 -18.68 -7.53
CA HIS A 191 -13.61 -19.58 -6.58
C HIS A 191 -13.09 -21.02 -6.69
N ILE A 192 -12.71 -21.44 -7.91
CA ILE A 192 -12.28 -22.81 -8.23
C ILE A 192 -10.75 -22.94 -8.26
N ALA A 193 -10.03 -21.81 -8.32
CA ALA A 193 -8.58 -21.80 -8.34
C ALA A 193 -7.96 -22.48 -7.09
N PRO A 194 -6.84 -23.20 -7.25
CA PRO A 194 -6.03 -23.64 -6.13
C PRO A 194 -5.59 -22.43 -5.29
N ASP A 195 -5.40 -22.61 -3.98
CA ASP A 195 -5.02 -21.52 -3.06
C ASP A 195 -3.53 -21.10 -3.20
N SER A 196 -2.95 -21.37 -4.37
CA SER A 196 -1.56 -21.10 -4.73
C SER A 196 -1.49 -20.53 -6.14
N TRP A 197 -0.66 -19.51 -6.32
CA TRP A 197 -0.34 -18.95 -7.63
C TRP A 197 0.53 -19.93 -8.44
N GLU A 198 0.19 -20.19 -9.71
CA GLU A 198 0.93 -21.17 -10.53
C GLU A 198 2.39 -20.77 -10.77
N GLN A 199 2.66 -19.47 -10.90
CA GLN A 199 3.98 -18.92 -11.21
C GLN A 199 4.83 -18.62 -9.96
N ILE A 200 4.26 -18.74 -8.76
CA ILE A 200 4.93 -18.33 -7.51
C ILE A 200 5.02 -19.50 -6.53
N PRO A 201 6.23 -19.82 -6.03
CA PRO A 201 6.39 -20.89 -5.04
C PRO A 201 5.68 -20.55 -3.73
N SER A 202 5.19 -21.58 -3.02
CA SER A 202 4.38 -21.39 -1.81
C SER A 202 5.11 -20.60 -0.70
N CYS A 203 6.44 -20.66 -0.63
CA CYS A 203 7.21 -19.88 0.36
C CYS A 203 7.12 -18.36 0.14
N ARG A 204 6.90 -17.92 -1.11
CA ARG A 204 6.76 -16.52 -1.52
C ARG A 204 5.32 -16.06 -1.64
N THR A 205 4.35 -16.99 -1.61
CA THR A 205 2.93 -16.63 -1.55
C THR A 205 2.61 -16.02 -0.19
N LEU A 206 2.02 -14.83 -0.20
CA LEU A 206 1.56 -14.11 0.99
C LEU A 206 0.06 -14.24 1.16
N ILE A 207 -0.70 -14.06 0.07
CA ILE A 207 -2.15 -14.17 0.02
C ILE A 207 -2.49 -14.99 -1.22
N GLY A 208 -3.18 -16.11 -1.03
CA GLY A 208 -3.63 -16.97 -2.12
C GLY A 208 -4.79 -16.35 -2.93
N PRO A 209 -5.04 -16.81 -4.17
CA PRO A 209 -6.06 -16.24 -5.06
C PRO A 209 -7.45 -16.12 -4.41
N ARG A 210 -7.90 -17.18 -3.71
CA ARG A 210 -9.22 -17.19 -3.04
C ARG A 210 -9.29 -16.19 -1.89
N SER A 211 -8.20 -16.08 -1.14
CA SER A 211 -8.07 -15.10 -0.05
C SER A 211 -8.05 -13.66 -0.58
N CYS A 212 -7.38 -13.40 -1.71
CA CYS A 212 -7.42 -12.09 -2.37
C CYS A 212 -8.86 -11.71 -2.75
N LYS A 213 -9.63 -12.64 -3.32
CA LYS A 213 -11.04 -12.41 -3.64
C LYS A 213 -11.87 -12.07 -2.40
N THR A 214 -11.71 -12.85 -1.33
CA THR A 214 -12.44 -12.64 -0.07
C THR A 214 -12.13 -11.25 0.53
N VAL A 215 -10.86 -10.87 0.55
CA VAL A 215 -10.40 -9.55 1.00
C VAL A 215 -11.00 -8.44 0.12
N TRP A 216 -11.00 -8.63 -1.19
CA TRP A 216 -11.55 -7.66 -2.13
C TRP A 216 -13.05 -7.46 -1.96
N ASP A 217 -13.82 -8.55 -1.86
CA ASP A 217 -15.27 -8.49 -1.67
C ASP A 217 -15.62 -7.74 -0.37
N GLN A 218 -14.90 -8.01 0.72
CA GLN A 218 -15.06 -7.28 1.98
C GLN A 218 -14.66 -5.80 1.85
N PHE A 219 -13.53 -5.51 1.20
CA PHE A 219 -13.08 -4.14 0.93
C PHE A 219 -14.11 -3.34 0.13
N MET A 220 -14.73 -3.95 -0.88
CA MET A 220 -15.75 -3.32 -1.71
C MET A 220 -17.00 -2.95 -0.89
N GLN A 221 -17.47 -3.84 -0.02
CA GLN A 221 -18.60 -3.58 0.88
C GLN A 221 -18.30 -2.42 1.84
N GLU A 222 -17.12 -2.43 2.48
CA GLU A 222 -16.75 -1.39 3.46
C GLU A 222 -16.54 -0.02 2.80
N THR A 223 -15.98 0.03 1.59
CA THR A 223 -15.80 1.28 0.85
C THR A 223 -17.10 1.83 0.26
N GLU A 224 -18.07 0.98 -0.07
CA GLU A 224 -19.38 1.43 -0.56
C GLU A 224 -20.13 2.25 0.49
N ILE A 225 -19.97 1.90 1.78
CA ILE A 225 -20.51 2.68 2.90
C ILE A 225 -19.89 4.08 2.94
N ILE A 226 -18.58 4.18 2.70
CA ILE A 226 -17.85 5.45 2.66
C ILE A 226 -18.35 6.33 1.51
N ILE A 227 -18.50 5.74 0.32
CA ILE A 227 -18.99 6.42 -0.88
C ILE A 227 -20.43 6.90 -0.70
N SER A 228 -21.30 6.06 -0.16
CA SER A 228 -22.71 6.39 0.11
C SER A 228 -22.83 7.59 1.06
N LYS A 229 -22.06 7.60 2.16
CA LYS A 229 -21.99 8.73 3.09
C LYS A 229 -21.51 10.01 2.40
N ALA A 230 -20.49 9.90 1.55
CA ALA A 230 -19.99 11.04 0.79
C ALA A 230 -21.06 11.63 -0.15
N LEU A 231 -21.84 10.77 -0.84
CA LEU A 231 -22.94 11.19 -1.71
C LEU A 231 -24.06 11.89 -0.94
N GLU A 232 -24.43 11.38 0.24
CA GLU A 232 -25.44 12.00 1.12
C GLU A 232 -25.02 13.40 1.59
N GLN A 233 -23.75 13.57 1.95
CA GLN A 233 -23.21 14.88 2.35
C GLN A 233 -23.21 15.88 1.19
N VAL A 234 -22.84 15.46 -0.02
CA VAL A 234 -22.93 16.32 -1.20
C VAL A 234 -24.38 16.66 -1.54
N ARG A 235 -25.30 15.71 -1.39
CA ARG A 235 -26.73 15.96 -1.64
C ARG A 235 -27.31 16.93 -0.62
N SER A 236 -27.03 16.75 0.66
CA SER A 236 -27.52 17.62 1.74
C SER A 236 -26.92 19.03 1.66
N SER A 237 -25.64 19.18 1.31
CA SER A 237 -25.02 20.50 1.09
C SER A 237 -25.66 21.23 -0.09
N LYS A 238 -25.87 20.57 -1.22
CA LYS A 238 -26.60 21.13 -2.38
C LYS A 238 -28.02 21.55 -1.99
N LEU A 239 -28.76 20.71 -1.28
CA LEU A 239 -30.11 21.04 -0.80
C LEU A 239 -30.08 22.25 0.13
N SER A 240 -29.12 22.34 1.05
CA SER A 240 -28.97 23.49 1.95
C SER A 240 -28.71 24.79 1.18
N THR A 241 -27.91 24.76 0.11
CA THR A 241 -27.66 25.91 -0.76
C THR A 241 -28.91 26.28 -1.55
N ILE A 242 -29.66 25.30 -2.06
CA ILE A 242 -30.93 25.55 -2.75
C ILE A 242 -31.93 26.21 -1.79
N TYR A 243 -32.08 25.72 -0.55
CA TYR A 243 -32.96 26.34 0.44
C TYR A 243 -32.52 27.78 0.80
N LYS A 244 -31.22 28.07 0.84
CA LYS A 244 -30.71 29.45 1.02
C LYS A 244 -31.04 30.34 -0.18
N VAL A 245 -30.87 29.86 -1.41
CA VAL A 245 -31.22 30.62 -2.63
C VAL A 245 -32.72 30.86 -2.73
N VAL A 246 -33.54 29.85 -2.41
CA VAL A 246 -35.01 29.98 -2.41
C VAL A 246 -35.49 30.92 -1.30
N ALA A 247 -34.87 30.91 -0.12
CA ALA A 247 -35.19 31.84 0.96
C ALA A 247 -34.82 33.31 0.63
N VAL A 248 -33.77 33.52 -0.19
CA VAL A 248 -33.40 34.85 -0.73
C VAL A 248 -34.32 35.26 -1.90
N GLY A 249 -35.00 34.30 -2.55
CA GLY A 249 -35.95 34.54 -3.65
C GLY A 249 -37.35 35.01 -3.24
N SER A 250 -37.72 34.95 -1.95
CA SER A 250 -39.05 35.35 -1.46
C SER A 250 -39.13 36.78 -0.90
N ALA A 251 -38.37 37.71 -1.49
CA ALA A 251 -38.56 39.15 -1.27
C ALA A 251 -38.11 39.99 -2.49
N ALA A 252 -38.58 39.68 -3.70
CA ALA A 252 -38.50 40.63 -4.82
C ALA A 252 -39.62 40.39 -5.84
N THR A 253 -40.62 41.28 -5.80
CA THR A 253 -41.63 41.47 -6.83
C THR A 253 -41.01 42.12 -8.08
N LEU A 254 -41.39 41.60 -9.26
CA LEU A 254 -41.31 42.19 -10.63
C LEU A 254 -39.93 42.35 -11.32
N CYS A 255 -39.67 41.57 -12.38
CA CYS A 255 -39.81 41.99 -13.79
C CYS A 255 -39.39 40.89 -14.78
N LEU A 256 -40.15 40.75 -15.86
CA LEU A 256 -39.91 39.87 -17.01
C LEU A 256 -38.69 40.32 -17.83
N THR A 257 -37.85 39.38 -18.28
CA THR A 257 -37.56 39.08 -19.71
C THR A 257 -36.29 38.22 -19.88
N GLY A 258 -36.40 37.17 -20.69
CA GLY A 258 -35.39 36.76 -21.68
C GLY A 258 -34.11 36.04 -21.24
N GLY A 259 -33.99 34.77 -21.64
CA GLY A 259 -32.78 34.34 -22.36
C GLY A 259 -31.90 33.25 -21.73
N ALA A 260 -31.88 32.12 -22.45
CA ALA A 260 -30.78 31.17 -22.66
C ALA A 260 -30.33 30.26 -21.50
N ALA A 261 -30.57 28.96 -21.74
CA ALA A 261 -30.08 27.83 -20.98
C ALA A 261 -28.56 27.75 -20.95
N GLY A 262 -28.01 27.65 -19.74
CA GLY A 262 -26.64 27.20 -19.48
C GLY A 262 -26.70 26.08 -18.44
N VAL A 263 -26.41 24.85 -18.86
CA VAL A 263 -26.27 23.70 -17.97
C VAL A 263 -25.00 23.89 -17.16
N ALA A 264 -25.13 24.38 -15.93
CA ALA A 264 -24.02 24.56 -15.01
C ALA A 264 -23.65 23.20 -14.39
N THR A 265 -22.61 22.55 -14.91
CA THR A 265 -21.87 21.51 -14.19
C THR A 265 -21.22 22.16 -12.97
N ALA A 266 -21.89 22.06 -11.81
CA ALA A 266 -21.39 22.59 -10.55
C ALA A 266 -20.20 21.75 -10.06
N ILE A 267 -19.00 22.23 -10.35
CA ILE A 267 -17.78 21.80 -9.66
C ILE A 267 -17.96 22.18 -8.19
N LEU A 268 -17.86 21.18 -7.32
CA LEU A 268 -18.05 21.33 -5.89
C LEU A 268 -16.96 22.26 -5.34
N GLY A 269 -17.33 23.45 -4.88
CA GLY A 269 -16.37 24.40 -4.31
C GLY A 269 -15.75 23.90 -3.00
N PRO A 270 -14.54 24.35 -2.65
CA PRO A 270 -13.78 23.88 -1.48
C PRO A 270 -14.53 24.03 -0.13
N GLU A 271 -15.50 24.95 -0.03
CA GLU A 271 -16.30 25.12 1.19
C GLU A 271 -17.27 23.95 1.48
N ALA A 272 -17.69 23.20 0.47
CA ALA A 272 -18.59 22.05 0.66
C ALA A 272 -17.86 20.76 1.11
N LEU A 273 -16.52 20.76 1.06
CA LEU A 273 -15.67 19.62 1.45
C LEU A 273 -15.26 19.66 2.93
N LEU A 274 -15.27 20.83 3.56
CA LEU A 274 -14.97 21.01 4.99
C LEU A 274 -15.90 20.21 5.93
N PRO A 275 -17.23 20.17 5.75
CA PRO A 275 -18.10 19.31 6.55
C PRO A 275 -17.95 17.81 6.21
N MET A 276 -17.49 17.44 5.00
CA MET A 276 -17.16 16.05 4.69
C MET A 276 -15.97 15.56 5.52
N LEU A 277 -14.94 16.40 5.68
CA LEU A 277 -13.78 16.13 6.53
C LEU A 277 -14.15 16.02 8.01
N ALA A 278 -15.03 16.87 8.53
CA ALA A 278 -15.48 16.78 9.93
C ALA A 278 -16.30 15.51 10.20
N GLY A 279 -17.14 15.08 9.25
CA GLY A 279 -17.90 13.84 9.35
C GLY A 279 -17.06 12.58 9.12
N MET A 280 -16.04 12.65 8.26
CA MET A 280 -15.10 11.55 8.06
C MET A 280 -14.09 11.45 9.21
N ALA A 281 -13.61 12.57 9.77
CA ALA A 281 -12.77 12.59 10.98
C ALA A 281 -13.49 11.95 12.20
N ALA A 282 -14.81 12.09 12.29
CA ALA A 282 -15.62 11.45 13.31
C ALA A 282 -15.81 9.93 13.14
N LEU A 283 -15.42 9.34 12.00
CA LEU A 283 -15.32 7.89 11.80
C LEU A 283 -13.99 7.30 12.32
N PHE A 284 -13.10 8.14 12.89
CA PHE A 284 -11.80 7.76 13.41
C PHE A 284 -11.70 7.79 14.96
N VAL A 285 -12.83 7.72 15.68
CA VAL A 285 -12.91 7.37 17.12
C VAL A 285 -13.83 6.17 17.27
#